data_AF-A0ABD3ZW64-F1
#
_entry.id   AF-A0ABD3ZW64-F1
#
_cell.length_a   1.000
_cell.length_b   1.000
_cell.length_c   1.000
_cell.angle_alpha   90.00
_cell.angle_beta   90.00
_cell.angle_gamma   90.00
#
_symmetry.space_group_name_H-M   'P 1'
#
loop_
_entity.id
_entity.type
_entity.pdbx_description
1 polymer ?
#
loop_
_entity_poly.entity_id
_entity_poly.type
_entity_poly.pdbx_seq_one_letter_code
_entity_poly.pdbx_strand_id
1 'polypeptide(L)' 'MDASYAIAKGKPLIIIRPESLHHPLKELSNKANITVETVNQAIKALSYLFETE' A
#
# COMPACT_ATOMS: atom_id res chain seq x y z
N MET A 1 -4.37 -12.38 -8.93
CA MET A 1 -3.63 -11.51 -8.01
C MET A 1 -4.27 -10.13 -8.01
N ASP A 2 -4.89 -9.74 -6.90
CA ASP A 2 -5.72 -8.52 -6.83
C ASP A 2 -4.89 -7.24 -6.82
N ALA A 3 -3.74 -7.24 -6.13
CA ALA A 3 -2.83 -6.09 -6.09
C ALA A 3 -2.26 -5.73 -7.48
N SER A 4 -1.79 -6.73 -8.22
CA SER A 4 -1.28 -6.53 -9.59
C SER A 4 -2.37 -6.04 -10.54
N TYR A 5 -3.61 -6.52 -10.36
CA TYR A 5 -4.75 -6.04 -11.15
C TYR A 5 -5.13 -4.60 -10.79
N ALA A 6 -5.10 -4.23 -9.51
CA ALA A 6 -5.33 -2.85 -9.07
C ALA A 6 -4.32 -1.89 -9.69
N ILE A 7 -3.03 -2.26 -9.70
CA ILE A 7 -1.96 -1.50 -10.39
C ILE A 7 -2.26 -1.38 -11.89
N ALA A 8 -2.60 -2.48 -12.55
CA ALA A 8 -2.89 -2.47 -13.99
C ALA A 8 -4.13 -1.61 -14.35
N LYS A 9 -5.04 -1.40 -13.40
CA LYS A 9 -6.21 -0.54 -13.55
C LYS A 9 -6.00 0.90 -13.06
N GLY A 10 -4.78 1.26 -12.65
CA GLY A 10 -4.47 2.59 -12.13
C GLY A 10 -5.21 2.92 -10.84
N LYS A 11 -5.64 1.90 -10.08
CA LYS A 11 -6.28 2.11 -8.78
C LYS A 11 -5.23 2.45 -7.74
N PRO A 12 -5.46 3.46 -6.88
CA PRO A 12 -4.61 3.70 -5.72
C PRO A 12 -4.48 2.43 -4.87
N LEU A 13 -3.26 2.11 -4.46
CA LEU A 13 -2.95 0.88 -3.73
C LEU A 13 -2.11 1.18 -2.48
N ILE A 14 -2.58 0.70 -1.34
CA ILE A 14 -1.82 0.57 -0.10
C ILE A 14 -1.46 -0.90 0.07
N ILE A 15 -0.18 -1.20 0.29
CA ILE A 15 0.30 -2.54 0.61
C ILE A 15 0.69 -2.60 2.08
N ILE A 16 0.12 -3.57 2.80
CA ILE A 16 0.52 -3.90 4.17
C ILE A 16 1.38 -5.16 4.09
N ARG A 17 2.67 -5.07 4.40
CA ARG A 17 3.59 -6.21 4.37
C ARG A 17 4.61 -6.18 5.52
N PRO A 18 5.00 -7.33 6.06
CA PRO A 18 6.12 -7.41 7.00
C PRO A 18 7.45 -6.95 6.37
N GLU A 19 8.35 -6.41 7.20
CA GLU A 19 9.69 -5.96 6.78
C GLU A 19 10.51 -7.08 6.11
N SER A 20 10.38 -8.31 6.61
CA SER A 20 11.05 -9.49 6.04
C SER A 20 10.71 -9.75 4.57
N LEU A 21 9.57 -9.24 4.09
CA LEU A 21 9.15 -9.35 2.71
C LEU A 21 9.60 -8.15 1.85
N HIS A 22 10.57 -7.35 2.32
CA HIS A 22 11.14 -6.21 1.58
C HIS A 22 11.59 -6.62 0.17
N HIS A 23 12.45 -7.64 0.09
CA HIS A 23 13.03 -8.12 -1.16
C HIS A 23 12.04 -8.90 -2.04
N PRO A 24 11.29 -9.90 -1.52
CA PRO A 24 10.35 -10.69 -2.32
C PRO A 24 9.26 -9.84 -2.99
N LEU A 25 8.81 -8.76 -2.34
CA LEU A 25 7.71 -7.91 -2.85
C LEU A 25 8.19 -6.54 -3.33
N LYS A 26 9.50 -6.37 -3.61
CA LYS A 26 10.09 -5.08 -3.99
C LYS A 26 9.39 -4.44 -5.19
N GLU A 27 9.17 -5.20 -6.26
CA GLU A 27 8.54 -4.68 -7.48
C GLU A 27 7.09 -4.22 -7.26
N LEU A 28 6.34 -4.98 -6.47
CA LEU A 28 4.96 -4.66 -6.15
C LEU A 28 4.88 -3.42 -5.25
N SER A 29 5.78 -3.33 -4.26
CA SER A 29 5.87 -2.20 -3.33
C SER A 29 6.28 -0.91 -4.03
N ASN A 30 7.20 -0.99 -5.00
CA ASN A 30 7.62 0.15 -5.81
C ASN A 30 6.50 0.71 -6.70
N LYS A 31 5.49 -0.10 -7.02
CA LYS A 31 4.34 0.30 -7.85
C LYS A 31 3.12 0.72 -7.02
N ALA A 32 3.13 0.46 -5.71
CA ALA A 32 2.08 0.91 -4.81
C ALA A 32 2.27 2.39 -4.45
N ASN A 33 1.19 3.06 -4.08
CA ASN A 33 1.26 4.45 -3.63
C ASN A 33 1.87 4.53 -2.23
N ILE A 34 1.55 3.55 -1.38
CA ILE A 34 1.98 3.50 0.00
C ILE A 34 2.27 2.05 0.37
N THR A 35 3.40 1.83 1.04
CA THR A 35 3.74 0.54 1.66
C THR A 35 3.93 0.74 3.15
N VAL A 36 3.25 -0.07 3.95
CA VAL A 36 3.29 -0.03 5.42
C VAL A 36 3.44 -1.46 5.97
N GLU A 37 3.69 -1.57 7.27
CA GLU A 37 3.87 -2.86 7.94
C GLU A 37 2.64 -3.29 8.72
N THR A 38 1.81 -2.34 9.14
CA THR A 38 0.65 -2.61 10.00
C THR A 38 -0.62 -1.95 9.48
N VAL A 39 -1.76 -2.52 9.88
CA VAL A 39 -3.09 -1.95 9.59
C VAL A 39 -3.23 -0.54 10.17
N ASN A 40 -2.68 -0.28 11.36
CA ASN A 40 -2.74 1.04 12.00
C ASN A 40 -2.03 2.11 11.17
N GLN A 41 -0.89 1.78 10.55
CA GLN A 41 -0.21 2.70 9.63
C GLN A 41 -1.03 2.96 8.36
N ALA A 42 -1.73 1.94 7.83
CA ALA A 42 -2.63 2.12 6.69
C ALA A 42 -3.81 3.04 7.04
N ILE A 43 -4.42 2.86 8.21
CA ILE A 43 -5.48 3.74 8.71
C ILE A 43 -4.97 5.17 8.85
N LYS A 44 -3.79 5.38 9.45
CA LYS A 44 -3.19 6.71 9.58
C LYS A 44 -2.98 7.39 8.23
N ALA A 45 -2.53 6.65 7.22
CA ALA A 45 -2.39 7.17 5.86
C ALA A 45 -3.73 7.55 5.24
N LEU A 46 -4.79 6.77 5.49
CA LEU A 46 -6.15 7.11 5.06
C LEU A 46 -6.69 8.34 5.79
N SER A 47 -6.48 8.46 7.10
CA SER A 47 -6.88 9.65 7.86
C SER A 47 -6.30 10.91 7.24
N TYR A 48 -5.01 10.95 6.90
CA TYR A 48 -4.40 12.12 6.24
C TYR A 48 -5.05 12.50 4.91
N LEU A 49 -5.63 11.53 4.18
CA LEU A 49 -6.28 11.77 2.89
C LEU A 49 -7.75 12.20 3.02
N PHE A 50 -8.42 11.80 4.09
CA PHE A 50 -9.87 11.98 4.28
C PHE A 50 -10.25 12.89 5.45
N GLU A 51 -9.28 13.34 6.24
CA GLU A 51 -9.48 14.35 7.26
C GLU A 51 -9.82 15.67 6.55
N THR A 52 -11.10 16.04 6.64
CA THR A 52 -11.64 17.31 6.18
C THR A 52 -11.88 18.19 7.40
N GLU A 53 -11.50 19.48 7.34
CA GLU A 53 -11.76 20.47 8.39
C GLU A 53 -13.25 20.56 8.80
#